data_AF-A0A7C1QKK1-F1
#
_entry.id   AF-A0A7C1QKK1-F1
#
_cell.length_a   1.000
_cell.length_b   1.000
_cell.length_c   1.000
_cell.angle_alpha   90.00
_cell.angle_beta   90.00
_cell.angle_gamma   90.00
#
_symmetry.space_group_name_H-M   'P 1'
#
loop_
_entity.id
_entity.type
_entity.pdbx_description
1 polymer ?
#
loop_
_entity_poly.entity_id
_entity_poly.type
_entity_poly.pdbx_seq_one_letter_code
_entity_poly.pdbx_strand_id
1 'polypeptide(L)'
;MQNRESIDIVKSSGRKMKFSLDKLRDSLKHSGATHDLVEEIVSKVYDELFDGITTNEIYNRVYALLKKNKSVFASKYKLKKAIYELGPTGFPFERFIAEILKYSGYNVKIGVTLTGSCVTHEIDVVAEKKEKVTIIECKFHNEEGRNCNVKVPLYIHSRYNDVKNHWGTNKNNTKPLDVGWVVTNTRFTQDAITYGKCANLYLLSWDYPEKDGLKDRIDRLGLYPITVSSLLSKREKQFLLSRNVVLCRQLIKDKFYLDHLGISSVRKTKILEEIEQLCKS
;
A
#
# COMPACT_ATOMS: atom_id res chain seq x y z
N MET A 1 2.26 36.91 16.83
CA MET A 1 2.49 35.80 15.87
C MET A 1 1.25 35.69 15.00
N GLN A 2 1.38 35.84 13.68
CA GLN A 2 0.23 35.70 12.77
C GLN A 2 -0.36 34.29 12.90
N ASN A 3 -1.68 34.20 12.98
CA ASN A 3 -2.40 32.94 13.07
C ASN A 3 -2.30 32.19 11.73
N ARG A 4 -1.23 31.41 11.52
CA ARG A 4 -0.99 30.70 10.25
C ARG A 4 -1.92 29.49 10.02
N GLU A 5 -2.88 29.24 10.92
CA GLU A 5 -3.96 28.28 10.70
C GLU A 5 -4.86 28.65 9.51
N SER A 6 -4.79 29.91 9.03
CA SER A 6 -5.52 30.37 7.86
C SER A 6 -4.80 30.19 6.52
N ILE A 7 -3.60 29.60 6.49
CA ILE A 7 -2.83 29.42 5.24
C ILE A 7 -3.54 28.44 4.31
N ASP A 8 -3.74 28.84 3.05
CA ASP A 8 -4.24 27.94 2.01
C ASP A 8 -3.08 27.14 1.40
N ILE A 9 -3.22 25.83 1.38
CA ILE A 9 -2.29 24.89 0.75
C ILE A 9 -2.94 24.27 -0.49
N VAL A 10 -2.11 23.93 -1.47
CA VAL A 10 -2.56 23.35 -2.75
C VAL A 10 -2.30 21.84 -2.75
N LYS A 11 -3.37 21.03 -2.87
CA LYS A 11 -3.23 19.57 -3.03
C LYS A 11 -2.60 19.19 -4.36
N SER A 12 -2.13 17.96 -4.49
CA SER A 12 -1.74 17.36 -5.78
C SER A 12 -2.84 17.46 -6.86
N SER A 13 -4.11 17.50 -6.46
CA SER A 13 -5.26 17.71 -7.35
C SER A 13 -5.48 19.17 -7.80
N GLY A 14 -4.66 20.13 -7.37
CA GLY A 14 -4.85 21.56 -7.60
C GLY A 14 -5.88 22.25 -6.68
N ARG A 15 -6.72 21.48 -5.97
CA ARG A 15 -7.67 22.01 -4.98
C ARG A 15 -6.95 22.69 -3.81
N LYS A 16 -7.42 23.88 -3.44
CA LYS A 16 -7.01 24.60 -2.22
C LYS A 16 -7.70 24.03 -0.99
N MET A 17 -6.99 24.03 0.14
CA MET A 17 -7.56 23.74 1.45
C MET A 17 -6.77 24.45 2.55
N LYS A 18 -7.34 24.60 3.75
CA LYS A 18 -6.59 25.10 4.90
C LYS A 18 -5.56 24.08 5.38
N PHE A 19 -4.37 24.58 5.73
CA PHE A 19 -3.36 23.80 6.44
C PHE A 19 -3.91 23.31 7.79
N SER A 20 -3.44 22.16 8.26
CA SER A 20 -3.83 21.59 9.55
C SER A 20 -2.60 21.01 10.23
N LEU A 21 -2.25 21.57 11.39
CA LEU A 21 -1.16 21.10 12.23
C LEU A 21 -1.42 19.68 12.72
N ASP A 22 -2.65 19.36 13.09
CA ASP A 22 -3.02 18.03 13.57
C ASP A 22 -2.80 16.96 12.50
N LYS A 23 -3.18 17.25 11.25
CA LYS A 23 -2.89 16.33 10.13
C LYS A 23 -1.41 16.13 9.91
N LEU A 24 -0.58 17.17 10.07
CA LEU A 24 0.88 17.05 9.96
C LEU A 24 1.42 16.18 11.10
N ARG A 25 1.07 16.49 12.36
CA ARG A 25 1.45 15.70 13.54
C ARG A 25 1.07 14.24 13.39
N ASP A 26 -0.16 13.96 12.99
CA ASP A 26 -0.64 12.60 12.81
C ASP A 26 0.15 11.88 11.73
N SER A 27 0.41 12.52 10.58
CA SER A 27 1.24 11.90 9.54
C SER A 27 2.67 11.60 9.98
N LEU A 28 3.25 12.45 10.83
CA LEU A 28 4.57 12.25 11.43
C LEU A 28 4.58 11.13 12.46
N LYS A 29 3.56 11.01 13.31
CA LYS A 29 3.47 9.94 14.32
C LYS A 29 3.51 8.54 13.69
N HIS A 30 2.89 8.36 12.53
CA HIS A 30 2.93 7.09 11.78
C HIS A 30 4.34 6.71 11.29
N SER A 31 5.29 7.66 11.23
CA SER A 31 6.69 7.36 10.88
C SER A 31 7.48 6.69 12.01
N GLY A 32 6.94 6.65 13.23
CA GLY A 32 7.65 6.17 14.42
C GLY A 32 8.62 7.19 15.04
N ALA A 33 8.57 8.46 14.61
CA ALA A 33 9.29 9.55 15.24
C ALA A 33 8.82 9.78 16.69
N THR A 34 9.75 10.14 17.59
CA THR A 34 9.44 10.50 18.98
C THR A 34 8.63 11.79 19.04
N HIS A 35 7.89 12.01 20.13
CA HIS A 35 7.11 13.24 20.31
C HIS A 35 7.95 14.50 20.12
N ASP A 36 9.12 14.56 20.74
CA ASP A 36 10.03 15.71 20.63
C ASP A 36 10.47 15.98 19.18
N LEU A 37 10.79 14.90 18.43
CA LEU A 37 11.15 15.03 17.02
C LEU A 37 9.96 15.46 16.15
N VAL A 38 8.74 15.00 16.48
CA VAL A 38 7.52 15.43 15.79
C VAL A 38 7.33 16.93 15.99
N GLU A 39 7.37 17.43 17.22
CA GLU A 39 7.18 18.86 17.49
C GLU A 39 8.32 19.71 16.90
N GLU A 40 9.56 19.23 16.91
CA GLU A 40 10.69 19.90 16.25
C GLU A 40 10.44 20.07 14.74
N ILE A 41 9.99 19.00 14.07
CA ILE A 41 9.71 19.03 12.63
C ILE A 41 8.49 19.92 12.34
N VAL A 42 7.44 19.82 13.16
CA VAL A 42 6.22 20.65 13.01
C VAL A 42 6.57 22.12 13.12
N SER A 43 7.36 22.52 14.11
CA SER A 43 7.80 23.91 14.27
C SER A 43 8.57 24.40 13.04
N LYS A 44 9.55 23.63 12.56
CA LYS A 44 10.35 23.99 11.38
C LYS A 44 9.49 24.13 10.12
N VAL A 45 8.58 23.18 9.89
CA VAL A 45 7.69 23.23 8.74
C VAL A 45 6.74 24.41 8.85
N TYR A 46 6.20 24.68 10.05
CA TYR A 46 5.31 25.81 10.31
C TYR A 46 5.96 27.15 10.01
N ASP A 47 7.23 27.33 10.39
CA ASP A 47 8.01 28.54 10.13
C ASP A 47 8.24 28.78 8.63
N GLU A 48 8.29 27.71 7.85
CA GLU A 48 8.49 27.72 6.39
C GLU A 48 7.19 27.77 5.58
N LEU A 49 6.01 27.74 6.22
CA LEU A 49 4.74 27.83 5.51
C LEU A 49 4.53 29.21 4.88
N PHE A 50 4.02 29.21 3.65
CA PHE A 50 3.56 30.39 2.92
C PHE A 50 2.27 30.08 2.17
N ASP A 51 1.49 31.12 1.83
CA ASP A 51 0.23 30.93 1.11
C ASP A 51 0.45 30.33 -0.28
N GLY A 52 -0.35 29.33 -0.62
CA GLY A 52 -0.23 28.59 -1.87
C GLY A 52 0.81 27.48 -1.89
N ILE A 53 1.56 27.24 -0.79
CA ILE A 53 2.49 26.12 -0.69
C ILE A 53 1.79 24.80 -1.01
N THR A 54 2.44 23.93 -1.79
CA THR A 54 1.82 22.67 -2.18
C THR A 54 1.97 21.61 -1.09
N THR A 55 1.03 20.66 -1.03
CA THR A 55 1.16 19.48 -0.15
C THR A 55 2.42 18.67 -0.46
N ASN A 56 2.92 18.73 -1.71
CA ASN A 56 4.13 18.02 -2.12
C ASN A 56 5.40 18.69 -1.59
N GLU A 57 5.44 20.02 -1.55
CA GLU A 57 6.55 20.77 -0.93
C GLU A 57 6.62 20.51 0.57
N ILE A 58 5.50 20.61 1.28
CA ILE A 58 5.41 20.26 2.71
C ILE A 58 5.91 18.81 2.92
N TYR A 59 5.41 17.88 2.12
CA TYR A 59 5.83 16.48 2.19
C TYR A 59 7.34 16.31 2.00
N ASN A 60 7.93 16.95 0.98
CA ASN A 60 9.35 16.82 0.66
C ASN A 60 10.21 17.40 1.78
N ARG A 61 9.76 18.52 2.38
CA ARG A 61 10.46 19.13 3.51
C ARG A 61 10.45 18.23 4.73
N VAL A 62 9.29 17.71 5.12
CA VAL A 62 9.16 16.75 6.22
C VAL A 62 10.03 15.52 5.98
N TYR A 63 9.97 14.95 4.77
CA TYR A 63 10.75 13.78 4.40
C TYR A 63 12.26 14.03 4.54
N ALA A 64 12.75 15.20 4.11
CA ALA A 64 14.16 15.58 4.26
C ALA A 64 14.58 15.69 5.74
N LEU A 65 13.73 16.28 6.58
CA LEU A 65 13.98 16.42 8.02
C LEU A 65 14.02 15.06 8.73
N LEU A 66 13.07 14.16 8.42
CA LEU A 66 13.07 12.80 8.93
C LEU A 66 14.32 12.04 8.49
N LYS A 67 14.70 12.16 7.21
CA LYS A 67 15.85 11.44 6.64
C LYS A 67 17.16 11.89 7.28
N LYS A 68 17.30 13.19 7.61
CA LYS A 68 18.47 13.73 8.33
C LYS A 68 18.60 13.14 9.73
N ASN A 69 17.48 12.81 10.37
CA ASN A 69 17.46 12.20 11.70
C ASN A 69 17.71 10.69 11.64
N LYS A 70 16.79 9.93 11.03
CA LYS A 70 16.93 8.48 10.81
C LYS A 70 16.25 8.05 9.51
N SER A 71 16.99 7.30 8.67
CA SER A 71 16.48 6.82 7.38
C SER A 71 15.17 6.05 7.50
N VAL A 72 15.03 5.22 8.55
CA VAL A 72 13.82 4.41 8.78
C VAL A 72 12.56 5.26 8.93
N PHE A 73 12.63 6.43 9.59
CA PHE A 73 11.47 7.31 9.74
C PHE A 73 11.03 7.88 8.39
N ALA A 74 12.00 8.28 7.56
CA ALA A 74 11.72 8.76 6.21
C ALA A 74 11.11 7.66 5.34
N SER A 75 11.60 6.42 5.43
CA SER A 75 11.01 5.27 4.75
C SER A 75 9.57 5.03 5.19
N LYS A 76 9.29 4.93 6.51
CA LYS A 76 7.90 4.76 7.00
C LYS A 76 6.98 5.89 6.53
N TYR A 77 7.43 7.14 6.62
CA TYR A 77 6.68 8.30 6.13
C TYR A 77 6.41 8.25 4.61
N LYS A 78 7.34 7.67 3.84
CA LYS A 78 7.21 7.51 2.39
C LYS A 78 6.23 6.41 1.97
N LEU A 79 5.79 5.54 2.88
CA LEU A 79 5.03 4.33 2.54
C LEU A 79 3.91 4.56 1.51
N LYS A 80 3.12 5.63 1.68
CA LYS A 80 2.05 5.98 0.73
C LYS A 80 2.56 6.13 -0.70
N LYS A 81 3.65 6.89 -0.91
CA LYS A 81 4.28 7.07 -2.23
C LYS A 81 4.94 5.77 -2.71
N ALA A 82 5.53 4.99 -1.79
CA ALA A 82 6.18 3.73 -2.11
C ALA A 82 5.22 2.70 -2.72
N ILE A 83 3.95 2.66 -2.30
CA ILE A 83 2.95 1.77 -2.90
C ILE A 83 2.70 2.10 -4.37
N TYR A 84 2.67 3.39 -4.77
CA TYR A 84 2.54 3.77 -6.19
C TYR A 84 3.78 3.37 -7.01
N GLU A 85 4.95 3.28 -6.38
CA GLU A 85 6.19 2.82 -7.02
C GLU A 85 6.22 1.31 -7.33
N LEU A 86 5.20 0.55 -6.93
CA LEU A 86 5.02 -0.84 -7.36
C LEU A 86 4.64 -0.95 -8.86
N GLY A 87 4.19 0.14 -9.47
CA GLY A 87 3.82 0.19 -10.89
C GLY A 87 5.00 0.18 -11.88
N PRO A 88 4.71 0.30 -13.20
CA PRO A 88 3.46 0.82 -13.76
C PRO A 88 2.35 -0.22 -14.00
N THR A 89 2.65 -1.52 -13.87
CA THR A 89 1.68 -2.61 -14.05
C THR A 89 0.99 -2.98 -12.73
N GLY A 90 -0.12 -3.74 -12.80
CA GLY A 90 -0.83 -4.26 -11.62
C GLY A 90 -0.13 -5.44 -10.95
N PHE A 91 0.63 -6.23 -11.72
CA PHE A 91 1.21 -7.50 -11.24
C PHE A 91 2.06 -7.39 -9.96
N PRO A 92 2.93 -6.38 -9.77
CA PRO A 92 3.68 -6.27 -8.52
C PRO A 92 2.78 -5.94 -7.32
N PHE A 93 1.68 -5.22 -7.55
CA PHE A 93 0.68 -4.93 -6.50
C PHE A 93 -0.11 -6.18 -6.14
N GLU A 94 -0.54 -6.99 -7.11
CA GLU A 94 -1.20 -8.28 -6.86
C GLU A 94 -0.31 -9.21 -6.03
N ARG A 95 0.97 -9.31 -6.39
CA ARG A 95 1.99 -10.05 -5.63
C ARG A 95 2.17 -9.50 -4.23
N PHE A 96 2.22 -8.18 -4.08
CA PHE A 96 2.31 -7.54 -2.77
C PHE A 96 1.14 -7.90 -1.86
N ILE A 97 -0.10 -7.87 -2.38
CA ILE A 97 -1.29 -8.32 -1.65
C ILE A 97 -1.22 -9.79 -1.30
N ALA A 98 -0.79 -10.64 -2.25
CA ALA A 98 -0.62 -12.07 -2.00
C ALA A 98 0.38 -12.35 -0.88
N GLU A 99 1.51 -11.64 -0.83
CA GLU A 99 2.49 -11.79 0.24
C GLU A 99 1.95 -11.31 1.59
N ILE A 100 1.20 -10.20 1.66
CA ILE A 100 0.53 -9.77 2.90
C ILE A 100 -0.40 -10.87 3.43
N LEU A 101 -1.16 -11.51 2.53
CA LEU A 101 -2.08 -12.59 2.90
C LEU A 101 -1.34 -13.85 3.34
N LYS A 102 -0.26 -14.24 2.67
CA LYS A 102 0.59 -15.36 3.11
C LYS A 102 1.09 -15.16 4.53
N TYR A 103 1.60 -13.96 4.83
CA TYR A 103 2.02 -13.60 6.19
C TYR A 103 0.86 -13.59 7.20
N SER A 104 -0.35 -13.31 6.74
CA SER A 104 -1.57 -13.40 7.53
C SER A 104 -2.09 -14.85 7.66
N GLY A 105 -1.34 -15.86 7.22
CA GLY A 105 -1.68 -17.28 7.35
C GLY A 105 -2.62 -17.83 6.27
N TYR A 106 -2.67 -17.21 5.10
CA TYR A 106 -3.39 -17.73 3.94
C TYR A 106 -2.46 -18.57 3.06
N ASN A 107 -2.99 -19.62 2.43
CA ASN A 107 -2.38 -20.22 1.25
C ASN A 107 -2.84 -19.42 0.01
N VAL A 108 -1.93 -18.99 -0.86
CA VAL A 108 -2.26 -18.01 -1.92
C VAL A 108 -1.73 -18.44 -3.28
N LYS A 109 -2.57 -18.31 -4.30
CA LYS A 109 -2.25 -18.42 -5.73
C LYS A 109 -2.55 -17.10 -6.43
N ILE A 110 -1.81 -16.77 -7.48
CA ILE A 110 -1.89 -15.50 -8.22
C ILE A 110 -2.18 -15.81 -9.69
N GLY A 111 -2.99 -14.99 -10.37
CA GLY A 111 -3.31 -15.13 -11.80
C GLY A 111 -4.00 -16.45 -12.11
N VAL A 112 -5.04 -16.80 -11.32
CA VAL A 112 -5.73 -18.08 -11.45
C VAL A 112 -6.92 -17.94 -12.37
N THR A 113 -6.92 -18.71 -13.45
CA THR A 113 -8.07 -18.82 -14.34
C THR A 113 -9.14 -19.72 -13.72
N LEU A 114 -10.31 -19.17 -13.43
CA LEU A 114 -11.48 -19.89 -12.92
C LEU A 114 -12.63 -19.86 -13.92
N THR A 115 -13.34 -20.98 -14.03
CA THR A 115 -14.56 -21.08 -14.85
C THR A 115 -15.75 -20.54 -14.06
N GLY A 116 -16.44 -19.54 -14.62
CA GLY A 116 -17.76 -19.10 -14.18
C GLY A 116 -18.88 -19.85 -14.90
N SER A 117 -20.12 -19.56 -14.52
CA SER A 117 -21.29 -20.14 -15.17
C SER A 117 -21.45 -19.68 -16.62
N CYS A 118 -21.03 -18.45 -16.91
CA CYS A 118 -21.14 -17.83 -18.22
C CYS A 118 -19.80 -17.79 -18.96
N VAL A 119 -18.74 -17.33 -18.30
CA VAL A 119 -17.41 -17.18 -18.93
C VAL A 119 -16.28 -17.54 -17.98
N THR A 120 -15.09 -17.72 -18.54
CA THR A 120 -13.86 -17.90 -17.76
C THR A 120 -13.31 -16.54 -17.31
N HIS A 121 -12.83 -16.46 -16.07
CA HIS A 121 -12.25 -15.26 -15.48
C HIS A 121 -10.82 -15.51 -15.01
N GLU A 122 -9.91 -14.60 -15.33
CA GLU A 122 -8.62 -14.52 -14.67
C GLU A 122 -8.80 -13.77 -13.34
N ILE A 123 -8.54 -14.46 -12.23
CA ILE A 123 -8.63 -13.93 -10.88
C ILE A 123 -7.22 -13.57 -10.40
N ASP A 124 -7.03 -12.31 -10.03
CA ASP A 124 -5.72 -11.79 -9.62
C ASP A 124 -5.12 -12.58 -8.46
N VAL A 125 -5.90 -12.82 -7.39
CA VAL A 125 -5.46 -13.57 -6.22
C VAL A 125 -6.55 -14.52 -5.71
N VAL A 126 -6.20 -15.78 -5.50
CA VAL A 126 -7.03 -16.78 -4.80
C VAL A 126 -6.36 -17.12 -3.49
N ALA A 127 -7.04 -16.86 -2.37
CA ALA A 127 -6.52 -17.07 -1.03
C ALA A 127 -7.38 -18.05 -0.25
N GLU A 128 -6.76 -18.98 0.45
CA GLU A 128 -7.42 -20.02 1.21
C GLU A 128 -7.01 -19.96 2.68
N LYS A 129 -7.98 -19.96 3.59
CA LYS A 129 -7.77 -19.98 5.04
C LYS A 129 -9.00 -20.51 5.76
N LYS A 130 -8.80 -21.30 6.83
CA LYS A 130 -9.89 -21.87 7.65
C LYS A 130 -10.97 -22.59 6.81
N GLU A 131 -10.55 -23.46 5.91
CA GLU A 131 -11.45 -24.22 5.02
C GLU A 131 -12.34 -23.36 4.11
N LYS A 132 -11.95 -22.12 3.81
CA LYS A 132 -12.65 -21.26 2.86
C LYS A 132 -11.71 -20.73 1.80
N VAL A 133 -12.25 -20.55 0.59
CA VAL A 133 -11.55 -19.93 -0.55
C VAL A 133 -12.11 -18.55 -0.80
N THR A 134 -11.25 -17.55 -0.95
CA THR A 134 -11.61 -16.17 -1.27
C THR A 134 -10.98 -15.81 -2.60
N ILE A 135 -11.78 -15.27 -3.52
CA ILE A 135 -11.25 -14.62 -4.73
C ILE A 135 -11.11 -13.13 -4.50
N ILE A 136 -9.99 -12.58 -4.96
CA ILE A 136 -9.56 -11.23 -4.65
C ILE A 136 -9.14 -10.56 -5.95
N GLU A 137 -9.71 -9.39 -6.20
CA GLU A 137 -9.46 -8.58 -7.39
C GLU A 137 -8.73 -7.29 -7.01
N CYS A 138 -7.61 -7.03 -7.64
CA CYS A 138 -6.71 -5.92 -7.35
C CYS A 138 -6.86 -4.81 -8.40
N LYS A 139 -7.41 -3.67 -7.98
CA LYS A 139 -7.41 -2.45 -8.78
C LYS A 139 -6.27 -1.52 -8.43
N PHE A 140 -5.17 -1.62 -9.17
CA PHE A 140 -4.04 -0.70 -9.05
C PHE A 140 -4.22 0.59 -9.87
N HIS A 141 -3.74 1.70 -9.32
CA HIS A 141 -3.66 3.01 -9.98
C HIS A 141 -2.26 3.60 -9.84
N ASN A 142 -1.72 4.12 -10.94
CA ASN A 142 -0.37 4.71 -11.00
C ASN A 142 -0.29 6.13 -10.40
N GLU A 143 -1.42 6.81 -10.26
CA GLU A 143 -1.47 8.22 -9.89
C GLU A 143 -2.14 8.43 -8.53
N GLU A 144 -1.53 9.29 -7.72
CA GLU A 144 -2.10 9.74 -6.47
C GLU A 144 -3.33 10.65 -6.70
N GLY A 145 -4.35 10.50 -5.86
CA GLY A 145 -5.56 11.33 -5.91
C GLY A 145 -6.70 10.76 -6.77
N ARG A 146 -6.44 9.72 -7.56
CA ARG A 146 -7.50 8.93 -8.19
C ARG A 146 -8.16 8.01 -7.16
N ASN A 147 -9.48 8.08 -7.04
CA ASN A 147 -10.26 7.16 -6.22
C ASN A 147 -10.91 6.08 -7.09
N CYS A 148 -11.03 4.89 -6.52
CA CYS A 148 -11.73 3.76 -7.09
C CYS A 148 -13.25 3.97 -6.93
N ASN A 149 -13.94 4.26 -8.04
CA ASN A 149 -15.37 4.57 -8.05
C ASN A 149 -16.23 3.30 -8.11
N VAL A 150 -17.55 3.46 -7.98
CA VAL A 150 -18.52 2.36 -7.87
C VAL A 150 -18.51 1.36 -9.05
N LYS A 151 -18.02 1.75 -10.24
CA LYS A 151 -17.95 0.86 -11.41
C LYS A 151 -17.05 -0.35 -11.14
N VAL A 152 -16.01 -0.19 -10.32
CA VAL A 152 -15.06 -1.26 -10.01
C VAL A 152 -15.71 -2.36 -9.14
N PRO A 153 -16.28 -2.07 -7.96
CA PRO A 153 -16.97 -3.11 -7.20
C PRO A 153 -18.21 -3.65 -7.91
N LEU A 154 -18.93 -2.86 -8.72
CA LEU A 154 -20.01 -3.38 -9.59
C LEU A 154 -19.50 -4.48 -10.54
N TYR A 155 -18.40 -4.21 -11.25
CA TYR A 155 -17.78 -5.16 -12.17
C TYR A 155 -17.30 -6.43 -11.45
N ILE A 156 -16.59 -6.26 -10.33
CA ILE A 156 -16.05 -7.38 -9.56
C ILE A 156 -17.16 -8.21 -8.92
N HIS A 157 -18.26 -7.59 -8.49
CA HIS A 157 -19.41 -8.32 -7.98
C HIS A 157 -20.02 -9.23 -9.05
N SER A 158 -20.21 -8.74 -10.28
CA SER A 158 -20.70 -9.56 -11.40
C SER A 158 -19.78 -10.75 -11.67
N ARG A 159 -18.46 -10.52 -11.72
CA ARG A 159 -17.45 -11.59 -11.87
C ARG A 159 -17.52 -12.61 -10.73
N TYR A 160 -17.59 -12.14 -9.48
CA TYR A 160 -17.70 -12.99 -8.31
C TYR A 160 -18.95 -13.87 -8.37
N ASN A 161 -20.10 -13.31 -8.74
CA ASN A 161 -21.34 -14.08 -8.85
C ASN A 161 -21.26 -15.14 -9.94
N ASP A 162 -20.64 -14.84 -11.09
CA ASP A 162 -20.47 -15.81 -12.16
C ASP A 162 -19.59 -17.01 -11.73
N VAL A 163 -18.47 -16.73 -11.05
CA VAL A 163 -17.61 -17.78 -10.46
C VAL A 163 -18.34 -18.55 -9.36
N LYS A 164 -19.04 -17.85 -8.46
CA LYS A 164 -19.76 -18.44 -7.32
C LYS A 164 -20.85 -19.40 -7.77
N ASN A 165 -21.62 -19.02 -8.80
CA ASN A 165 -22.70 -19.84 -9.33
C ASN A 165 -22.18 -21.17 -9.90
N HIS A 166 -21.03 -21.16 -10.57
CA HIS A 166 -20.37 -22.39 -11.01
C HIS A 166 -19.71 -23.15 -9.85
N TRP A 167 -19.13 -22.43 -8.90
CA TRP A 167 -18.32 -23.00 -7.81
C TRP A 167 -19.04 -24.10 -7.03
N GLY A 168 -20.31 -23.87 -6.68
CA GLY A 168 -21.12 -24.83 -5.93
C GLY A 168 -21.55 -26.07 -6.71
N THR A 169 -21.48 -26.04 -8.04
CA THR A 169 -21.84 -27.18 -8.90
C THR A 169 -20.67 -28.11 -9.21
N ASN A 170 -19.44 -27.61 -9.03
CA ASN A 170 -18.23 -28.34 -9.37
C ASN A 170 -17.78 -29.24 -8.20
N LYS A 171 -17.89 -30.57 -8.38
CA LYS A 171 -17.52 -31.57 -7.37
C LYS A 171 -16.04 -31.57 -6.98
N ASN A 172 -15.17 -30.94 -7.78
CA ASN A 172 -13.75 -30.80 -7.45
C ASN A 172 -13.49 -29.68 -6.43
N ASN A 173 -14.45 -28.78 -6.21
CA ASN A 173 -14.34 -27.74 -5.21
C ASN A 173 -14.72 -28.28 -3.84
N THR A 174 -13.72 -28.64 -3.03
CA THR A 174 -13.92 -29.22 -1.69
C THR A 174 -14.18 -28.17 -0.61
N LYS A 175 -13.98 -26.88 -0.90
CA LYS A 175 -14.09 -25.77 0.05
C LYS A 175 -15.08 -24.72 -0.45
N PRO A 176 -15.95 -24.16 0.40
CA PRO A 176 -16.87 -23.10 0.00
C PRO A 176 -16.14 -21.81 -0.34
N LEU A 177 -16.74 -21.04 -1.26
CA LEU A 177 -16.30 -19.70 -1.59
C LEU A 177 -16.80 -18.72 -0.51
N ASP A 178 -15.89 -17.93 0.06
CA ASP A 178 -16.20 -16.81 0.95
C ASP A 178 -16.57 -15.55 0.14
N VAL A 179 -16.78 -14.43 0.83
CA VAL A 179 -17.03 -13.13 0.20
C VAL A 179 -15.92 -12.74 -0.79
N GLY A 180 -16.29 -12.15 -1.93
CA GLY A 180 -15.33 -11.62 -2.89
C GLY A 180 -14.64 -10.36 -2.36
N TRP A 181 -13.36 -10.18 -2.67
CA TRP A 181 -12.61 -9.00 -2.23
C TRP A 181 -12.30 -8.05 -3.38
N VAL A 182 -12.39 -6.75 -3.11
CA VAL A 182 -11.89 -5.68 -3.97
C VAL A 182 -10.77 -4.97 -3.23
N VAL A 183 -9.57 -4.98 -3.81
CA VAL A 183 -8.38 -4.38 -3.21
C VAL A 183 -7.88 -3.24 -4.09
N THR A 184 -7.54 -2.09 -3.53
CA THR A 184 -6.92 -0.99 -4.29
C THR A 184 -5.81 -0.32 -3.49
N ASN A 185 -4.78 0.19 -4.16
CA ASN A 185 -3.76 1.01 -3.53
C ASN A 185 -4.22 2.45 -3.20
N THR A 186 -5.38 2.84 -3.72
CA THR A 186 -5.95 4.18 -3.53
C THR A 186 -7.05 4.15 -2.47
N ARG A 187 -8.11 4.94 -2.65
CA ARG A 187 -9.30 4.97 -1.79
C ARG A 187 -10.53 4.66 -2.61
N PHE A 188 -11.56 4.15 -1.95
CA PHE A 188 -12.88 4.02 -2.55
C PHE A 188 -13.68 5.33 -2.43
N THR A 189 -14.54 5.60 -3.41
CA THR A 189 -15.57 6.65 -3.25
C THR A 189 -16.65 6.18 -2.27
N GLN A 190 -17.46 7.11 -1.75
CA GLN A 190 -18.56 6.75 -0.85
C GLN A 190 -19.53 5.75 -1.50
N ASP A 191 -19.89 5.97 -2.77
CA ASP A 191 -20.76 5.04 -3.51
C ASP A 191 -20.15 3.65 -3.66
N ALA A 192 -18.83 3.55 -3.88
CA ALA A 192 -18.15 2.27 -3.96
C ALA A 192 -18.18 1.52 -2.62
N ILE A 193 -18.03 2.23 -1.50
CA ILE A 193 -18.15 1.67 -0.15
C ILE A 193 -19.58 1.23 0.12
N THR A 194 -20.57 2.09 -0.14
CA THR A 194 -21.99 1.81 0.07
C THR A 194 -22.42 0.58 -0.73
N TYR A 195 -22.08 0.55 -2.03
CA TYR A 195 -22.39 -0.59 -2.88
C TYR A 195 -21.68 -1.87 -2.43
N GLY A 196 -20.37 -1.82 -2.18
CA GLY A 196 -19.61 -3.01 -1.79
C GLY A 196 -20.13 -3.64 -0.50
N LYS A 197 -20.50 -2.83 0.49
CA LYS A 197 -21.18 -3.33 1.71
C LYS A 197 -22.53 -3.97 1.39
N CYS A 198 -23.35 -3.31 0.58
CA CYS A 198 -24.67 -3.83 0.17
C CYS A 198 -24.56 -5.16 -0.59
N ALA A 199 -23.54 -5.29 -1.44
CA ALA A 199 -23.26 -6.49 -2.24
C ALA A 199 -22.49 -7.57 -1.48
N ASN A 200 -22.21 -7.38 -0.19
CA ASN A 200 -21.40 -8.27 0.63
C ASN A 200 -20.00 -8.57 0.04
N LEU A 201 -19.36 -7.53 -0.52
CA LEU A 201 -17.96 -7.55 -0.92
C LEU A 201 -17.08 -7.03 0.24
N TYR A 202 -15.92 -7.66 0.41
CA TYR A 202 -14.89 -7.13 1.29
C TYR A 202 -14.07 -6.08 0.53
N LEU A 203 -14.01 -4.85 1.05
CA LEU A 203 -13.26 -3.77 0.43
C LEU A 203 -11.98 -3.51 1.24
N LEU A 204 -10.84 -3.47 0.56
CA LEU A 204 -9.54 -3.14 1.15
C LEU A 204 -8.88 -2.02 0.32
N SER A 205 -8.56 -0.91 0.98
CA SER A 205 -7.92 0.24 0.36
C SER A 205 -6.73 0.72 1.19
N TRP A 206 -6.09 1.82 0.79
CA TRP A 206 -5.04 2.47 1.57
C TRP A 206 -5.42 2.67 3.05
N ASP A 207 -6.65 3.12 3.31
CA ASP A 207 -7.14 3.48 4.65
C ASP A 207 -8.53 2.93 4.99
N TYR A 208 -9.01 1.93 4.24
CA TYR A 208 -10.26 1.23 4.52
C TYR A 208 -10.05 -0.30 4.57
N PRO A 209 -10.66 -1.04 5.50
CA PRO A 209 -11.51 -0.55 6.60
C PRO A 209 -10.73 0.33 7.58
N GLU A 210 -11.44 1.16 8.35
CA GLU A 210 -10.77 2.02 9.33
C GLU A 210 -9.97 1.15 10.33
N LYS A 211 -8.72 1.53 10.60
CA LYS A 211 -7.75 0.80 11.46
C LYS A 211 -7.33 -0.58 10.95
N ASP A 212 -7.77 -0.98 9.76
CA ASP A 212 -7.41 -2.25 9.16
C ASP A 212 -7.20 -2.17 7.63
N GLY A 213 -6.88 -0.97 7.15
CA GLY A 213 -6.54 -0.73 5.75
C GLY A 213 -5.13 -1.24 5.42
N LEU A 214 -4.70 -1.07 4.18
CA LEU A 214 -3.38 -1.49 3.73
C LEU A 214 -2.27 -0.87 4.58
N LYS A 215 -2.34 0.44 4.87
CA LYS A 215 -1.34 1.11 5.70
C LYS A 215 -1.21 0.46 7.08
N ASP A 216 -2.34 0.15 7.71
CA ASP A 216 -2.40 -0.37 9.07
C ASP A 216 -1.87 -1.81 9.13
N ARG A 217 -2.21 -2.60 8.10
CA ARG A 217 -1.71 -3.98 7.95
C ARG A 217 -0.20 -4.02 7.70
N ILE A 218 0.31 -3.12 6.87
CA ILE A 218 1.75 -3.03 6.57
C ILE A 218 2.52 -2.67 7.83
N ASP A 219 2.10 -1.62 8.54
CA ASP A 219 2.78 -1.14 9.74
C ASP A 219 2.73 -2.20 10.86
N ARG A 220 1.55 -2.80 11.09
CA ARG A 220 1.34 -3.80 12.15
C ARG A 220 2.13 -5.10 11.92
N LEU A 221 2.34 -5.50 10.67
CA LEU A 221 3.01 -6.75 10.32
C LEU A 221 4.47 -6.55 9.86
N GLY A 222 4.96 -5.31 9.79
CA GLY A 222 6.29 -4.99 9.28
C GLY A 222 6.49 -5.35 7.81
N LEU A 223 5.41 -5.37 7.02
CA LEU A 223 5.39 -5.84 5.62
C LEU A 223 5.57 -4.70 4.63
N TYR A 224 6.62 -3.92 4.84
CA TYR A 224 6.92 -2.79 3.99
C TYR A 224 7.31 -3.24 2.56
N PRO A 225 6.81 -2.55 1.51
CA PRO A 225 7.18 -2.86 0.14
C PRO A 225 8.63 -2.48 -0.11
N ILE A 226 9.31 -3.19 -1.02
CA ILE A 226 10.73 -2.93 -1.34
C ILE A 226 10.99 -1.49 -1.83
N THR A 227 9.96 -0.87 -2.41
CA THR A 227 9.96 0.48 -2.92
C THR A 227 10.07 1.56 -1.83
N VAL A 228 9.85 1.19 -0.56
CA VAL A 228 9.96 2.10 0.58
C VAL A 228 11.40 2.48 0.90
N SER A 229 12.37 1.61 0.58
CA SER A 229 13.77 1.85 0.91
C SER A 229 14.24 3.15 0.25
N SER A 230 14.90 4.00 1.05
CA SER A 230 15.49 5.24 0.55
C SER A 230 16.92 5.04 0.03
N LEU A 231 17.50 3.88 0.34
CA LEU A 231 18.88 3.49 -0.01
C LEU A 231 18.97 2.72 -1.33
N LEU A 232 17.87 2.12 -1.79
CA LEU A 232 17.76 1.51 -3.12
C LEU A 232 17.40 2.57 -4.18
N SER A 233 18.14 2.56 -5.28
CA SER A 233 17.86 3.34 -6.47
C SER A 233 16.59 2.84 -7.18
N LYS A 234 16.04 3.65 -8.08
CA LYS A 234 14.89 3.26 -8.91
C LYS A 234 15.19 1.99 -9.73
N ARG A 235 16.39 1.88 -10.31
CA ARG A 235 16.79 0.74 -11.13
C ARG A 235 16.86 -0.55 -10.30
N GLU A 236 17.42 -0.50 -9.11
CA GLU A 236 17.53 -1.67 -8.22
C GLU A 236 16.15 -2.12 -7.73
N LYS A 237 15.26 -1.19 -7.39
CA LYS A 237 13.86 -1.51 -7.06
C LYS A 237 13.17 -2.23 -8.20
N GLN A 238 13.29 -1.71 -9.42
CA GLN A 238 12.67 -2.31 -10.60
C GLN A 238 13.24 -3.71 -10.91
N PHE A 239 14.54 -3.91 -10.71
CA PHE A 239 15.14 -5.24 -10.79
C PHE A 239 14.57 -6.20 -9.73
N LEU A 240 14.43 -5.77 -8.48
CA LEU A 240 13.88 -6.61 -7.41
C LEU A 240 12.41 -6.97 -7.69
N LEU A 241 11.60 -6.00 -8.14
CA LEU A 241 10.21 -6.23 -8.53
C LEU A 241 10.10 -7.22 -9.71
N SER A 242 10.99 -7.14 -10.71
CA SER A 242 11.01 -8.09 -11.83
C SER A 242 11.43 -9.52 -11.43
N ARG A 243 12.05 -9.67 -10.25
CA ARG A 243 12.34 -10.96 -9.61
C ARG A 243 11.26 -11.36 -8.58
N ASN A 244 10.11 -10.70 -8.59
CA ASN A 244 9.00 -10.91 -7.68
C ASN A 244 9.33 -10.63 -6.20
N VAL A 245 10.39 -9.87 -5.93
CA VAL A 245 10.75 -9.39 -4.58
C VAL A 245 9.98 -8.09 -4.34
N VAL A 246 8.82 -8.20 -3.70
CA VAL A 246 7.89 -7.08 -3.45
C VAL A 246 7.96 -6.56 -2.02
N LEU A 247 8.48 -7.34 -1.06
CA LEU A 247 8.63 -6.97 0.34
C LEU A 247 10.09 -6.78 0.76
N CYS A 248 10.34 -5.83 1.66
CA CYS A 248 11.64 -5.68 2.33
C CYS A 248 12.08 -6.99 3.03
N ARG A 249 11.15 -7.69 3.69
CA ARG A 249 11.43 -8.93 4.42
C ARG A 249 11.89 -10.09 3.52
N GLN A 250 11.50 -10.10 2.25
CA GLN A 250 11.97 -11.10 1.28
C GLN A 250 13.47 -10.89 0.97
N LEU A 251 13.89 -9.63 0.81
CA LEU A 251 15.31 -9.30 0.55
C LEU A 251 16.25 -9.68 1.72
N ILE A 252 15.76 -9.70 2.96
CA ILE A 252 16.54 -10.18 4.13
C ILE A 252 16.95 -11.65 3.95
N LYS A 253 16.03 -12.46 3.41
CA LYS A 253 16.23 -13.91 3.20
C LYS A 253 17.08 -14.17 1.96
N ASP A 254 16.92 -13.35 0.92
CA ASP A 254 17.55 -13.54 -0.38
C ASP A 254 18.59 -12.44 -0.69
N LYS A 255 19.62 -12.34 0.17
CA LYS A 255 20.67 -11.31 0.07
C LYS A 255 21.45 -11.35 -1.24
N PHE A 256 21.47 -12.49 -1.94
CA PHE A 256 22.16 -12.70 -3.21
C PHE A 256 21.72 -11.72 -4.30
N TYR A 257 20.49 -11.19 -4.23
CA TYR A 257 20.04 -10.17 -5.19
C TYR A 257 20.88 -8.89 -5.09
N LEU A 258 21.37 -8.53 -3.89
CA LEU A 258 22.26 -7.39 -3.71
C LEU A 258 23.65 -7.66 -4.30
N ASP A 259 24.11 -8.92 -4.28
CA ASP A 259 25.35 -9.33 -4.94
C ASP A 259 25.22 -9.23 -6.46
N HIS A 260 24.12 -9.75 -7.02
CA HIS A 260 23.84 -9.68 -8.45
C HIS A 260 23.69 -8.24 -8.97
N LEU A 261 23.20 -7.34 -8.13
CA LEU A 261 23.13 -5.90 -8.42
C LEU A 261 24.48 -5.18 -8.34
N GLY A 262 25.55 -5.86 -7.93
CA GLY A 262 26.88 -5.24 -7.78
C GLY A 262 26.96 -4.22 -6.65
N ILE A 263 26.10 -4.33 -5.63
CA ILE A 263 26.08 -3.37 -4.52
C ILE A 263 27.31 -3.60 -3.64
N SER A 264 28.04 -2.53 -3.29
CA SER A 264 29.21 -2.62 -2.41
C SER A 264 28.85 -3.15 -1.02
N SER A 265 29.77 -3.85 -0.35
CA SER A 265 29.53 -4.43 0.98
C SER A 265 29.10 -3.39 2.03
N VAL A 266 29.67 -2.18 1.97
CA VAL A 266 29.29 -1.06 2.84
C VAL A 266 27.83 -0.67 2.63
N ARG A 267 27.38 -0.60 1.38
CA ARG A 267 26.01 -0.21 1.05
C ARG A 267 25.01 -1.35 1.31
N LYS A 268 25.40 -2.60 1.08
CA LYS A 268 24.61 -3.79 1.47
C LYS A 268 24.29 -3.77 2.94
N THR A 269 25.31 -3.53 3.77
CA THR A 269 25.15 -3.45 5.24
C THR A 269 24.11 -2.40 5.61
N LYS A 270 24.25 -1.16 5.09
CA LYS A 270 23.28 -0.08 5.34
C LYS A 270 21.86 -0.40 4.85
N ILE A 271 21.71 -1.02 3.68
CA ILE A 271 20.39 -1.42 3.14
C ILE A 271 19.74 -2.47 4.05
N LEU A 272 20.50 -3.49 4.46
CA LEU A 272 19.99 -4.56 5.31
C LEU A 272 19.63 -4.03 6.70
N GLU A 273 20.44 -3.15 7.28
CA GLU A 273 20.12 -2.48 8.55
C GLU A 273 18.83 -1.64 8.47
N GLU A 274 18.64 -0.86 7.39
CA GLU A 274 17.39 -0.10 7.17
C GLU A 274 16.18 -1.06 7.08
N ILE A 275 16.32 -2.12 6.30
CA ILE A 275 15.26 -3.11 6.08
C ILE A 275 14.94 -3.87 7.37
N GLU A 276 15.94 -4.27 8.15
CA GLU A 276 15.74 -4.92 9.44
C GLU A 276 15.00 -4.00 10.41
N GLN A 277 15.32 -2.69 10.44
CA GLN A 277 14.59 -1.73 11.26
C GLN A 277 13.13 -1.55 10.80
N LEU A 278 12.86 -1.58 9.48
CA LEU A 278 11.50 -1.54 8.95
C LEU A 278 10.70 -2.79 9.30
N CYS A 279 11.34 -3.96 9.27
CA CYS A 279 10.69 -5.24 9.52
C CYS A 279 10.65 -5.64 11.01
N LYS A 280 11.14 -4.80 11.93
CA LYS A 280 10.92 -4.94 13.37
C LYS A 280 9.49 -4.52 13.68
N SER A 281 8.67 -5.51 14.02
CA SER A 281 7.31 -5.36 14.58
C SER A 281 7.33 -5.81 16.02
#